data_AF-A0A520R5M8-F1
#
_entry.id   AF-A0A520R5M8-F1
#
_cell.length_a   1.000
_cell.length_b   1.000
_cell.length_c   1.000
_cell.angle_alpha   90.00
_cell.angle_beta   90.00
_cell.angle_gamma   90.00
#
_symmetry.space_group_name_H-M   'P 1'
#
loop_
_entity.id
_entity.type
_entity.pdbx_description
1 polymer ?
#
loop_
_entity_poly.entity_id
_entity_poly.type
_entity_poly.pdbx_seq_one_letter_code
_entity_poly.pdbx_strand_id
1 'polypeptide(L)'
;MTTWTLRSLFGVGGERNTVKINRLRRHRDKQWRKRRAARDQYNPESLEQRAMMAVVAPAYEVCQDWGSGFQAGIELQNLDVEAVNDWTISFDYGADISSIWDATIVAREGDRYTIANAGWNADLEAGRSVAFGFIGSADVSGTNVAAPVNYSVNGDPIDDVGGTPAPAPAEPSPTDPVATNPGPTAPDPVVLPGEYNTVFNVISDWGSGFTGEVAVQNLGSETLKGWEASFDFAGDIDSIWNGQIVNQSGSRYTVRGALWNPDVSPGGTVTFGFNGTPGGSQAVLENFAVMGIHDAPQPISPSPTQPTPLPMPAPTPVADPVDGQGNVFTISPSSPDIVGFNPSTDRLEFGDVSVHNLIIGKTESGEVAIVNPWAWSPEYQVVSGVAFSDLTTENFGVIVNEHLRQDIGGVLSWELGVGPRDANTVYVRSHEYGVQERIENFDPATTKLSFLYFGTRERLSVDDTDEGLLISVEPTGQSVLLVGVAKSDLVPGNIEFHHDQIVEDQLEVPFGHTVEQVSMVSRLALLTPEAPAGELTDGFQTSPGSVAPH
;
A
#
# COMPACT_ATOMS: atom_id res chain seq x y z
N MET A 1 -44.07 91.48 42.67
CA MET A 1 -43.05 90.41 42.75
C MET A 1 -43.24 89.53 41.52
N THR A 2 -43.14 90.04 40.29
CA THR A 2 -42.03 90.65 39.50
C THR A 2 -41.07 89.63 38.88
N THR A 3 -40.80 89.89 37.61
CA THR A 3 -40.22 89.09 36.53
C THR A 3 -38.70 89.27 36.37
N TRP A 4 -38.09 88.44 35.49
CA TRP A 4 -36.77 88.55 34.77
C TRP A 4 -35.50 88.16 35.58
N THR A 5 -34.47 87.39 35.14
CA THR A 5 -34.10 86.65 33.91
C THR A 5 -32.85 85.73 34.11
N LEU A 6 -32.59 84.83 33.14
CA LEU A 6 -31.27 84.38 32.59
C LEU A 6 -30.27 83.54 33.44
N ARG A 7 -30.04 82.25 33.07
CA ARG A 7 -28.85 81.74 32.32
C ARG A 7 -28.67 80.20 32.36
N SER A 8 -28.21 79.67 31.22
CA SER A 8 -27.46 78.40 31.01
C SER A 8 -28.27 77.10 31.08
N LEU A 9 -28.15 76.10 30.20
CA LEU A 9 -27.30 75.84 29.04
C LEU A 9 -27.99 74.68 28.27
N PHE A 10 -28.54 74.94 27.08
CA PHE A 10 -28.79 73.87 26.11
C PHE A 10 -27.45 73.47 25.50
N GLY A 11 -27.08 72.19 25.58
CA GLY A 11 -25.80 71.67 25.11
C GLY A 11 -25.88 70.21 24.64
N VAL A 12 -26.33 70.03 23.39
CA VAL A 12 -25.91 68.97 22.45
C VAL A 12 -26.21 67.50 22.84
N GLY A 13 -27.44 67.06 22.60
CA GLY A 13 -27.83 65.64 22.52
C GLY A 13 -27.98 65.09 21.09
N GLY A 14 -27.88 65.94 20.05
CA GLY A 14 -28.19 65.55 18.66
C GLY A 14 -27.00 65.15 17.77
N GLU A 15 -25.77 65.54 18.10
CA GLU A 15 -24.60 65.32 17.22
C GLU A 15 -23.80 64.04 17.52
N ARG A 16 -23.97 63.44 18.70
CA ARG A 16 -23.16 62.26 19.09
C ARG A 16 -23.57 60.97 18.36
N ASN A 17 -24.82 60.87 17.88
CA ASN A 17 -25.29 59.69 17.13
C ASN A 17 -24.93 59.76 15.63
N THR A 18 -24.92 60.93 15.02
CA THR A 18 -24.52 61.13 13.61
C THR A 18 -23.02 60.91 13.41
N VAL A 19 -22.17 61.28 14.38
CA VAL A 19 -20.72 61.04 14.31
C VAL A 19 -20.38 59.55 14.46
N LYS A 20 -21.07 58.80 15.33
CA LYS A 20 -20.89 57.34 15.47
C LYS A 20 -21.36 56.58 14.23
N ILE A 21 -22.50 56.93 13.67
CA ILE A 21 -23.04 56.30 12.44
C ILE A 21 -22.15 56.62 11.23
N ASN A 22 -21.66 57.85 11.10
CA ASN A 22 -20.73 58.22 10.03
C ASN A 22 -19.33 57.58 10.18
N ARG A 23 -18.86 57.31 11.40
CA ARG A 23 -17.63 56.54 11.64
C ARG A 23 -17.78 55.08 11.22
N LEU A 24 -18.89 54.44 11.60
CA LEU A 24 -19.17 53.05 11.24
C LEU A 24 -19.33 52.88 9.72
N ARG A 25 -20.01 53.82 9.05
CA ARG A 25 -20.16 53.82 7.59
C ARG A 25 -18.83 54.03 6.86
N ARG A 26 -17.98 54.97 7.31
CA ARG A 26 -16.62 55.16 6.75
C ARG A 26 -15.71 53.95 7.01
N HIS A 27 -15.88 53.28 8.15
CA HIS A 27 -15.11 52.07 8.45
C HIS A 27 -15.54 50.91 7.55
N ARG A 28 -16.84 50.75 7.31
CA ARG A 28 -17.42 49.75 6.41
C ARG A 28 -17.04 50.02 4.94
N ASP A 29 -17.04 51.28 4.51
CA ASP A 29 -16.60 51.68 3.16
C ASP A 29 -15.08 51.50 2.99
N LYS A 30 -14.26 51.73 4.04
CA LYS A 30 -12.82 51.40 4.01
C LYS A 30 -12.58 49.89 3.93
N GLN A 31 -13.34 49.10 4.69
CA GLN A 31 -13.28 47.63 4.66
C GLN A 31 -13.76 47.09 3.30
N TRP A 32 -14.80 47.67 2.72
CA TRP A 32 -15.30 47.33 1.40
C TRP A 32 -14.33 47.73 0.28
N ARG A 33 -13.67 48.90 0.37
CA ARG A 33 -12.61 49.31 -0.56
C ARG A 33 -11.35 48.47 -0.41
N LYS A 34 -10.99 48.03 0.81
CA LYS A 34 -9.91 47.06 1.03
C LYS A 34 -10.24 45.69 0.46
N ARG A 35 -11.47 45.19 0.66
CA ARG A 35 -11.93 43.91 0.09
C ARG A 35 -12.06 43.97 -1.43
N ARG A 36 -12.50 45.10 -1.98
CA ARG A 36 -12.56 45.34 -3.43
C ARG A 36 -11.17 45.51 -4.04
N ALA A 37 -10.25 46.22 -3.38
CA ALA A 37 -8.85 46.29 -3.83
C ALA A 37 -8.16 44.93 -3.72
N ALA A 38 -8.42 44.13 -2.69
CA ALA A 38 -7.92 42.75 -2.59
C ALA A 38 -8.56 41.82 -3.64
N ARG A 39 -9.81 42.08 -4.04
CA ARG A 39 -10.50 41.39 -5.15
C ARG A 39 -10.06 41.90 -6.53
N ASP A 40 -9.64 43.15 -6.66
CA ASP A 40 -9.15 43.71 -7.93
C ASP A 40 -7.62 43.46 -8.07
N GLN A 41 -6.95 43.01 -7.00
CA GLN A 41 -5.61 42.37 -7.00
C GLN A 41 -5.70 40.88 -7.36
N TYR A 42 -6.92 40.35 -7.46
CA TYR A 42 -7.25 39.05 -8.01
C TYR A 42 -7.47 39.25 -9.52
N ASN A 43 -6.40 39.04 -10.30
CA ASN A 43 -6.52 39.05 -11.75
C ASN A 43 -7.08 37.68 -12.18
N PRO A 44 -8.32 37.56 -12.68
CA PRO A 44 -8.87 36.29 -13.14
C PRO A 44 -8.04 35.71 -14.29
N GLU A 45 -7.41 36.55 -15.13
CA GLU A 45 -6.45 36.08 -16.14
C GLU A 45 -5.20 35.44 -15.53
N SER A 46 -4.78 35.81 -14.30
CA SER A 46 -3.64 35.18 -13.63
C SER A 46 -3.98 33.87 -12.91
N LEU A 47 -5.27 33.58 -12.69
CA LEU A 47 -5.70 32.29 -12.14
C LEU A 47 -6.04 31.31 -13.23
N GLU A 48 -6.55 31.76 -14.38
CA GLU A 48 -6.57 30.92 -15.57
C GLU A 48 -5.14 30.65 -16.07
N GLN A 49 -4.20 31.61 -15.99
CA GLN A 49 -2.78 31.32 -16.25
C GLN A 49 -2.08 30.50 -15.15
N ARG A 50 -2.57 30.49 -13.90
CA ARG A 50 -2.00 29.64 -12.82
C ARG A 50 -2.67 28.27 -12.73
N ALA A 51 -3.90 28.13 -13.21
CA ALA A 51 -4.60 26.86 -13.42
C ALA A 51 -4.26 26.21 -14.78
N MET A 52 -3.35 26.83 -15.56
CA MET A 52 -2.76 26.25 -16.77
C MET A 52 -1.31 25.79 -16.56
N MET A 53 -0.79 25.82 -15.33
CA MET A 53 0.46 25.14 -15.02
C MET A 53 0.09 23.83 -14.35
N ALA A 54 0.21 22.72 -15.06
CA ALA A 54 0.26 21.42 -14.41
C ALA A 54 1.42 21.46 -13.41
N VAL A 55 1.13 21.66 -12.12
CA VAL A 55 2.18 21.59 -11.10
C VAL A 55 2.10 20.22 -10.44
N VAL A 56 2.35 19.20 -11.26
CA VAL A 56 2.86 17.93 -10.76
C VAL A 56 4.37 18.08 -10.70
N ALA A 57 4.96 17.94 -9.52
CA ALA A 57 6.40 18.07 -9.32
C ALA A 57 7.04 16.67 -9.34
N PRO A 58 7.85 16.33 -10.38
CA PRO A 58 8.56 15.06 -10.42
C PRO A 58 9.83 15.14 -9.56
N ALA A 59 10.02 14.17 -8.67
CA ALA A 59 11.26 13.96 -7.93
C ALA A 59 11.91 12.65 -8.35
N TYR A 60 13.10 12.72 -8.94
CA TYR A 60 13.87 11.55 -9.40
C TYR A 60 14.93 11.14 -8.37
N GLU A 61 14.98 9.86 -8.04
CA GLU A 61 15.94 9.30 -7.09
C GLU A 61 16.56 8.01 -7.64
N VAL A 62 17.89 7.89 -7.56
CA VAL A 62 18.60 6.61 -7.79
C VAL A 62 18.82 5.94 -6.44
N CYS A 63 18.22 4.76 -6.25
CA CYS A 63 18.29 4.02 -4.99
C CYS A 63 19.42 2.99 -4.98
N GLN A 64 19.78 2.44 -6.16
CA GLN A 64 20.91 1.53 -6.30
C GLN A 64 21.59 1.74 -7.66
N ASP A 65 22.93 1.68 -7.69
CA ASP A 65 23.73 1.71 -8.92
C ASP A 65 24.79 0.61 -8.83
N TRP A 66 24.79 -0.34 -9.77
CA TRP A 66 25.76 -1.42 -9.85
C TRP A 66 26.69 -1.29 -11.08
N GLY A 67 26.75 -0.09 -11.67
CA GLY A 67 27.67 0.28 -12.74
C GLY A 67 27.20 -0.10 -14.13
N SER A 68 26.73 -1.34 -14.34
CA SER A 68 26.14 -1.76 -15.63
C SER A 68 24.63 -1.51 -15.73
N GLY A 69 24.02 -1.05 -14.64
CA GLY A 69 22.60 -0.73 -14.51
C GLY A 69 22.33 -0.13 -13.14
N PHE A 70 21.12 0.37 -12.96
CA PHE A 70 20.69 1.05 -11.74
C PHE A 70 19.19 0.84 -11.50
N GLN A 71 18.78 1.04 -10.27
CA GLN A 71 17.39 1.13 -9.84
C GLN A 71 17.09 2.57 -9.43
N ALA A 72 16.06 3.15 -10.02
CA ALA A 72 15.61 4.50 -9.74
C ALA A 72 14.10 4.58 -9.58
N GLY A 73 13.60 5.68 -9.03
CA GLY A 73 12.19 5.99 -8.95
C GLY A 73 11.89 7.45 -9.28
N ILE A 74 10.64 7.71 -9.65
CA ILE A 74 10.08 9.04 -9.85
C ILE A 74 8.83 9.16 -8.98
N GLU A 75 8.82 10.14 -8.10
CA GLU A 75 7.63 10.57 -7.35
C GLU A 75 6.96 11.74 -8.07
N LEU A 76 5.64 11.73 -8.17
CA LEU A 76 4.80 12.78 -8.70
C LEU A 76 3.94 13.35 -7.58
N GLN A 77 4.23 14.58 -7.18
CA GLN A 77 3.40 15.29 -6.21
C GLN A 77 2.44 16.25 -6.92
N ASN A 78 1.15 16.12 -6.69
CA ASN A 78 0.15 17.08 -7.16
C ASN A 78 0.12 18.30 -6.24
N LEU A 79 0.67 19.43 -6.71
CA LEU A 79 0.69 20.70 -5.99
C LEU A 79 -0.54 21.58 -6.29
N ASP A 80 -1.49 21.07 -7.08
CA ASP A 80 -2.75 21.74 -7.35
C ASP A 80 -3.81 21.44 -6.26
N VAL A 81 -4.92 22.17 -6.31
CA VAL A 81 -6.10 22.01 -5.46
C VAL A 81 -7.16 21.09 -6.07
N GLU A 82 -6.95 20.64 -7.32
CA GLU A 82 -7.78 19.67 -8.02
C GLU A 82 -7.01 18.35 -8.22
N ALA A 83 -7.73 17.22 -8.28
CA ALA A 83 -7.13 15.91 -8.52
C ALA A 83 -6.68 15.76 -9.98
N VAL A 84 -5.57 15.07 -10.20
CA VAL A 84 -5.10 14.63 -11.51
C VAL A 84 -5.50 13.18 -11.67
N ASN A 85 -6.55 12.92 -12.46
CA ASN A 85 -7.02 11.57 -12.74
C ASN A 85 -6.31 11.03 -13.99
N ASP A 86 -6.17 9.70 -14.05
CA ASP A 86 -5.54 8.96 -15.15
C ASP A 86 -4.19 9.56 -15.57
N TRP A 87 -3.32 9.85 -14.60
CA TRP A 87 -2.07 10.56 -14.90
C TRP A 87 -1.19 9.77 -15.88
N THR A 88 -0.56 10.52 -16.77
CA THR A 88 0.57 10.11 -17.61
C THR A 88 1.68 11.13 -17.41
N ILE A 89 2.93 10.68 -17.38
CA ILE A 89 4.11 11.53 -17.36
C ILE A 89 4.96 11.21 -18.58
N SER A 90 5.41 12.24 -19.29
CA SER A 90 6.43 12.08 -20.33
C SER A 90 7.67 12.86 -19.99
N PHE A 91 8.84 12.33 -20.33
CA PHE A 91 10.14 12.94 -20.07
C PHE A 91 11.18 12.43 -21.06
N ASP A 92 12.24 13.20 -21.27
CA ASP A 92 13.39 12.79 -22.06
C ASP A 92 14.43 12.15 -21.14
N TYR A 93 14.86 10.93 -21.47
CA TYR A 93 15.77 10.13 -20.67
C TYR A 93 16.69 9.29 -21.55
N GLY A 94 18.00 9.51 -21.42
CA GLY A 94 19.00 8.84 -22.24
C GLY A 94 19.34 7.41 -21.82
N ALA A 95 18.82 6.92 -20.68
CA ALA A 95 19.01 5.53 -20.27
C ALA A 95 17.86 4.65 -20.76
N ASP A 96 18.16 3.37 -20.99
CA ASP A 96 17.17 2.37 -21.35
C ASP A 96 16.46 1.88 -20.09
N ILE A 97 15.14 2.02 -20.04
CA ILE A 97 14.32 1.42 -18.98
C ILE A 97 13.98 -0.02 -19.39
N SER A 98 14.48 -0.99 -18.62
CA SER A 98 14.36 -2.43 -18.91
C SER A 98 13.23 -3.11 -18.13
N SER A 99 12.86 -2.55 -16.97
CA SER A 99 11.75 -2.99 -16.13
C SER A 99 11.18 -1.79 -15.40
N ILE A 100 9.87 -1.79 -15.15
CA ILE A 100 9.15 -0.74 -14.42
C ILE A 100 8.10 -1.40 -13.53
N TRP A 101 7.80 -0.81 -12.38
CA TRP A 101 6.72 -1.21 -11.47
C TRP A 101 5.97 0.02 -10.98
N ASP A 102 4.72 -0.19 -10.56
CA ASP A 102 3.76 0.87 -10.17
C ASP A 102 3.46 1.89 -11.30
N ALA A 103 3.87 1.59 -12.53
CA ALA A 103 3.59 2.34 -13.75
C ALA A 103 3.86 1.50 -15.00
N THR A 104 3.39 1.97 -16.16
CA THR A 104 3.55 1.28 -17.46
C THR A 104 4.19 2.21 -18.48
N ILE A 105 5.20 1.75 -19.22
CA ILE A 105 5.72 2.49 -20.39
C ILE A 105 4.69 2.33 -21.53
N VAL A 106 4.02 3.42 -21.91
CA VAL A 106 2.99 3.40 -22.97
C VAL A 106 3.49 3.92 -24.32
N ALA A 107 4.57 4.70 -24.33
CA ALA A 107 5.24 5.09 -25.56
C ALA A 107 6.73 5.37 -25.33
N ARG A 108 7.53 5.15 -26.38
CA ARG A 108 8.93 5.62 -26.45
C ARG A 108 9.25 6.10 -27.86
N GLU A 109 9.66 7.36 -27.97
CA GLU A 109 10.09 7.99 -29.23
C GLU A 109 11.52 8.52 -29.07
N GLY A 110 12.51 7.71 -29.47
CA GLY A 110 13.91 8.01 -29.18
C GLY A 110 14.18 7.98 -27.68
N ASP A 111 14.63 9.11 -27.14
CA ASP A 111 14.90 9.28 -25.70
C ASP A 111 13.65 9.76 -24.93
N ARG A 112 12.53 10.07 -25.60
CA ARG A 112 11.31 10.50 -24.92
C ARG A 112 10.47 9.29 -24.51
N TYR A 113 10.25 9.14 -23.21
CA TYR A 113 9.35 8.15 -22.62
C TYR A 113 8.01 8.80 -22.31
N THR A 114 6.93 8.04 -22.46
CA THR A 114 5.63 8.31 -21.86
C THR A 114 5.26 7.13 -20.98
N ILE A 115 5.04 7.42 -19.71
CA ILE A 115 4.73 6.49 -18.64
C ILE A 115 3.30 6.78 -18.17
N ALA A 116 2.45 5.76 -18.11
CA ALA A 116 1.13 5.86 -17.52
C ALA A 116 1.12 5.25 -16.13
N ASN A 117 0.16 5.67 -15.31
CA ASN A 117 -0.21 5.03 -14.06
C ASN A 117 -0.47 3.51 -14.22
N ALA A 118 -0.48 2.78 -13.11
CA ALA A 118 -0.77 1.35 -13.05
C ALA A 118 -2.26 1.05 -12.78
N GLY A 119 -3.15 1.99 -13.09
CA GLY A 119 -4.59 1.89 -12.85
C GLY A 119 -4.97 2.17 -11.38
N TRP A 120 -4.41 1.42 -10.43
CA TRP A 120 -4.73 1.58 -9.00
C TRP A 120 -4.24 2.91 -8.40
N ASN A 121 -3.21 3.51 -9.00
CA ASN A 121 -2.70 4.83 -8.63
C ASN A 121 -3.10 5.92 -9.62
N ALA A 122 -4.12 5.70 -10.47
CA ALA A 122 -4.54 6.63 -11.52
C ALA A 122 -4.98 7.99 -10.99
N ASP A 123 -5.62 8.01 -9.82
CA ASP A 123 -6.15 9.23 -9.21
C ASP A 123 -5.15 9.82 -8.21
N LEU A 124 -4.50 10.91 -8.63
CA LEU A 124 -3.59 11.67 -7.80
C LEU A 124 -4.31 12.90 -7.22
N GLU A 125 -4.88 12.74 -6.02
CA GLU A 125 -5.62 13.82 -5.35
C GLU A 125 -4.74 15.06 -5.06
N ALA A 126 -5.39 16.20 -4.84
CA ALA A 126 -4.74 17.47 -4.48
C ALA A 126 -3.83 17.33 -3.25
N GLY A 127 -2.57 17.75 -3.37
CA GLY A 127 -1.57 17.66 -2.31
C GLY A 127 -1.01 16.27 -2.04
N ARG A 128 -1.42 15.24 -2.80
CA ARG A 128 -0.90 13.86 -2.66
C ARG A 128 0.29 13.62 -3.57
N SER A 129 0.95 12.50 -3.31
CA SER A 129 2.02 11.96 -4.14
C SER A 129 1.70 10.54 -4.59
N VAL A 130 2.20 10.17 -5.76
CA VAL A 130 2.33 8.78 -6.24
C VAL A 130 3.76 8.57 -6.68
N ALA A 131 4.28 7.35 -6.62
CA ALA A 131 5.62 7.06 -7.09
C ALA A 131 5.63 5.77 -7.92
N PHE A 132 6.61 5.67 -8.80
CA PHE A 132 6.92 4.45 -9.53
C PHE A 132 8.43 4.24 -9.58
N GLY A 133 8.84 2.99 -9.74
CA GLY A 133 10.24 2.61 -9.81
C GLY A 133 10.58 1.87 -11.09
N PHE A 134 11.86 1.84 -11.44
CA PHE A 134 12.34 1.17 -12.65
C PHE A 134 13.79 0.73 -12.56
N ILE A 135 14.14 -0.29 -13.38
CA ILE A 135 15.51 -0.71 -13.66
C ILE A 135 15.96 -0.07 -14.96
N GLY A 136 16.99 0.77 -14.87
CA GLY A 136 17.62 1.39 -16.03
C GLY A 136 19.01 0.82 -16.34
N SER A 137 19.39 0.86 -17.61
CA SER A 137 20.76 0.63 -18.07
C SER A 137 21.22 1.83 -18.90
N ALA A 138 22.31 2.45 -18.49
CA ALA A 138 22.91 3.56 -19.23
C ALA A 138 24.02 3.03 -20.15
N ASP A 139 24.06 3.48 -21.40
CA ASP A 139 25.25 3.33 -22.27
C ASP A 139 26.27 4.44 -21.96
N VAL A 140 26.62 4.60 -20.68
CA VAL A 140 27.55 5.68 -20.26
C VAL A 140 28.50 5.19 -19.19
N SER A 141 29.78 5.08 -19.58
CA SER A 141 30.89 4.87 -18.65
C SER A 141 31.09 6.10 -17.76
N GLY A 142 30.82 5.98 -16.46
CA GLY A 142 31.34 6.88 -15.41
C GLY A 142 30.29 7.69 -14.65
N THR A 143 29.97 7.21 -13.44
CA THR A 143 29.56 7.97 -12.24
C THR A 143 28.69 9.21 -12.45
N ASN A 144 27.42 8.99 -12.78
CA ASN A 144 26.21 9.69 -12.33
C ASN A 144 25.13 9.44 -13.38
N VAL A 145 24.15 8.61 -13.05
CA VAL A 145 22.95 8.45 -13.87
C VAL A 145 22.21 9.79 -13.85
N ALA A 146 22.18 10.48 -14.99
CA ALA A 146 21.53 11.78 -15.10
C ALA A 146 20.02 11.64 -14.82
N ALA A 147 19.39 12.65 -14.22
CA ALA A 147 17.94 12.68 -14.05
C ALA A 147 17.24 12.88 -15.41
N PRO A 148 16.01 12.39 -15.59
CA PRO A 148 15.19 12.76 -16.74
C PRO A 148 14.89 14.26 -16.75
N VAL A 149 14.65 14.79 -17.96
CA VAL A 149 14.40 16.21 -18.21
C VAL A 149 13.16 16.39 -19.08
N ASN A 150 12.70 17.63 -19.27
CA ASN A 150 11.58 17.96 -20.16
C ASN A 150 10.27 17.22 -19.83
N TYR A 151 9.92 17.23 -18.53
CA TYR A 151 8.71 16.60 -18.03
C TYR A 151 7.44 17.25 -18.57
N SER A 152 6.42 16.44 -18.81
CA SER A 152 5.05 16.87 -19.06
C SER A 152 4.08 15.88 -18.43
N VAL A 153 3.02 16.35 -17.77
CA VAL A 153 1.96 15.49 -17.24
C VAL A 153 0.68 15.68 -18.06
N ASN A 154 0.06 14.57 -18.48
CA ASN A 154 -1.12 14.57 -19.34
C ASN A 154 -0.97 15.42 -20.62
N GLY A 155 0.26 15.51 -21.13
CA GLY A 155 0.61 16.29 -22.32
C GLY A 155 0.95 17.76 -22.03
N ASP A 156 0.72 18.26 -20.82
CA ASP A 156 1.04 19.63 -20.42
C ASP A 156 2.47 19.71 -19.87
N PRO A 157 3.36 20.56 -20.44
CA PRO A 157 4.72 20.73 -19.95
C PRO A 157 4.75 21.21 -18.49
N ILE A 158 5.66 20.62 -17.71
CA ILE A 158 6.02 21.09 -16.38
C ILE A 158 7.26 21.96 -16.56
N ASP A 159 7.19 23.25 -16.22
CA ASP A 159 8.35 24.13 -16.26
C ASP A 159 9.45 23.53 -15.36
N ASP A 160 10.57 23.13 -15.98
CA ASP A 160 11.68 22.40 -15.36
C ASP A 160 12.23 23.15 -14.13
N VAL A 161 11.82 22.72 -12.93
CA VAL A 161 12.50 23.07 -11.68
C VAL A 161 13.68 22.12 -11.52
N GLY A 162 14.66 22.27 -12.41
CA GLY A 162 15.92 21.57 -12.33
C GLY A 162 16.67 21.96 -11.06
N GLY A 163 16.79 21.02 -10.13
CA GLY A 163 17.72 21.05 -8.99
C GLY A 163 17.08 21.37 -7.64
N THR A 164 17.34 20.48 -6.67
CA THR A 164 17.08 20.58 -5.22
C THR A 164 16.85 22.01 -4.71
N PRO A 165 15.69 22.33 -4.09
CA PRO A 165 15.58 23.54 -3.31
C PRO A 165 16.39 23.37 -2.02
N ALA A 166 17.46 24.16 -1.87
CA ALA A 166 18.07 24.38 -0.56
C ALA A 166 17.03 24.99 0.41
N PRO A 167 17.03 24.64 1.71
CA PRO A 167 16.03 25.16 2.64
C PRO A 167 16.11 26.68 2.72
N ALA A 168 14.98 27.36 2.46
CA ALA A 168 14.89 28.81 2.53
C ALA A 168 15.03 29.30 4.00
N PRO A 169 15.61 30.49 4.24
CA PRO A 169 15.92 30.97 5.59
C PRO A 169 14.65 31.39 6.35
N ALA A 170 14.57 31.00 7.62
CA ALA A 170 13.50 31.43 8.51
C ALA A 170 13.56 32.96 8.77
N GLU A 171 12.53 33.70 8.37
CA GLU A 171 12.28 35.06 8.87
C GLU A 171 11.47 35.03 10.19
N PRO A 172 11.73 35.97 11.12
CA PRO A 172 11.31 35.86 12.51
C PRO A 172 9.84 36.24 12.73
N SER A 173 9.15 35.46 13.55
CA SER A 173 7.80 35.77 14.05
C SER A 173 7.84 36.84 15.16
N PRO A 174 6.87 37.77 15.27
CA PRO A 174 6.95 38.90 16.18
C PRO A 174 6.64 38.51 17.64
N THR A 175 7.46 39.02 18.56
CA THR A 175 7.31 38.94 20.01
C THR A 175 6.20 39.85 20.54
N ASP A 176 5.38 39.32 21.46
CA ASP A 176 4.67 40.08 22.50
C ASP A 176 4.81 39.38 23.87
N PRO A 177 4.70 40.09 25.00
CA PRO A 177 5.56 39.88 26.17
C PRO A 177 5.03 38.92 27.23
N VAL A 178 6.01 38.34 27.93
CA VAL A 178 5.96 37.42 29.06
C VAL A 178 5.15 37.94 30.25
N ALA A 179 4.31 37.06 30.83
CA ALA A 179 3.90 37.11 32.22
C ALA A 179 4.40 35.86 32.95
N THR A 180 5.17 36.06 34.01
CA THR A 180 5.80 35.02 34.85
C THR A 180 4.90 34.59 36.00
N ASN A 181 4.83 33.28 36.27
CA ASN A 181 4.63 32.75 37.63
C ASN A 181 5.22 31.32 37.75
N PRO A 182 5.84 30.94 38.89
CA PRO A 182 6.69 29.76 39.01
C PRO A 182 5.90 28.48 39.31
N GLY A 183 6.44 27.35 38.83
CA GLY A 183 5.76 26.06 38.79
C GLY A 183 5.78 25.23 40.09
N PRO A 184 4.96 24.17 40.15
CA PRO A 184 5.22 22.98 40.94
C PRO A 184 6.05 21.97 40.12
N THR A 185 7.02 21.34 40.77
CA THR A 185 7.91 20.31 40.23
C THR A 185 7.11 19.13 39.65
N ALA A 186 7.32 18.81 38.37
CA ALA A 186 6.76 17.63 37.72
C ALA A 186 7.54 16.36 38.12
N PRO A 187 6.88 15.18 38.19
CA PRO A 187 7.53 13.90 38.48
C PRO A 187 8.42 13.47 37.32
N ASP A 188 9.37 12.55 37.60
CA ASP A 188 10.30 11.97 36.64
C ASP A 188 9.61 11.46 35.35
N PRO A 189 10.27 11.55 34.18
CA PRO A 189 9.70 11.12 32.92
C PRO A 189 9.42 9.61 32.92
N VAL A 190 8.18 9.24 32.59
CA VAL A 190 7.76 7.87 32.30
C VAL A 190 8.14 7.56 30.85
N VAL A 191 8.93 6.50 30.65
CA VAL A 191 9.23 5.92 29.34
C VAL A 191 8.00 5.13 28.86
N LEU A 192 7.50 5.43 27.65
CA LEU A 192 6.51 4.59 26.95
C LEU A 192 7.26 3.72 25.93
N PRO A 193 7.14 2.38 25.95
CA PRO A 193 7.73 1.52 24.91
C PRO A 193 6.81 1.35 23.69
N GLY A 194 7.40 1.39 22.48
CA GLY A 194 7.07 0.44 21.40
C GLY A 194 5.93 0.75 20.42
N GLU A 195 5.94 1.88 19.71
CA GLU A 195 5.06 2.10 18.54
C GLU A 195 5.57 1.42 17.26
N TYR A 196 6.85 1.02 17.22
CA TYR A 196 7.44 0.39 16.05
C TYR A 196 8.27 -0.82 16.47
N ASN A 197 8.11 -1.92 15.75
CA ASN A 197 8.90 -3.14 15.91
C ASN A 197 9.87 -3.28 14.74
N THR A 198 11.09 -3.72 15.03
CA THR A 198 12.13 -3.84 14.00
C THR A 198 12.83 -5.19 14.13
N VAL A 199 12.93 -5.89 13.01
CA VAL A 199 13.53 -7.22 12.93
C VAL A 199 14.64 -7.19 11.89
N PHE A 200 15.82 -7.67 12.25
CA PHE A 200 16.94 -7.82 11.34
C PHE A 200 17.29 -9.30 11.17
N ASN A 201 17.36 -9.74 9.92
CA ASN A 201 17.68 -11.11 9.54
C ASN A 201 18.87 -11.13 8.58
N VAL A 202 19.80 -12.06 8.80
CA VAL A 202 20.78 -12.44 7.77
C VAL A 202 20.18 -13.58 6.97
N ILE A 203 19.84 -13.32 5.71
CA ILE A 203 19.11 -14.27 4.84
C ILE A 203 20.05 -15.08 3.93
N SER A 204 21.28 -14.63 3.72
CA SER A 204 22.33 -15.37 3.02
C SER A 204 23.72 -14.91 3.49
N ASP A 205 24.67 -15.84 3.67
CA ASP A 205 26.05 -15.53 4.05
C ASP A 205 27.00 -16.43 3.24
N TRP A 206 27.93 -15.82 2.49
CA TRP A 206 28.91 -16.51 1.65
C TRP A 206 30.34 -16.42 2.20
N GLY A 207 30.49 -16.11 3.49
CA GLY A 207 31.74 -16.08 4.25
C GLY A 207 32.54 -14.79 4.08
N SER A 208 32.59 -14.21 2.87
CA SER A 208 33.22 -12.90 2.66
C SER A 208 32.25 -11.73 2.83
N GLY A 209 30.94 -11.96 2.66
CA GLY A 209 29.86 -10.98 2.84
C GLY A 209 28.53 -11.68 3.12
N PHE A 210 27.48 -10.91 3.39
CA PHE A 210 26.14 -11.42 3.67
C PHE A 210 25.06 -10.51 3.09
N THR A 211 23.85 -11.04 2.94
CA THR A 211 22.61 -10.32 2.62
C THR A 211 21.79 -10.21 3.90
N GLY A 212 21.56 -8.98 4.35
CA GLY A 212 20.75 -8.63 5.50
C GLY A 212 19.40 -8.04 5.07
N GLU A 213 18.35 -8.33 5.81
CA GLU A 213 17.00 -7.78 5.63
C GLU A 213 16.52 -7.18 6.95
N VAL A 214 15.94 -6.00 6.87
CA VAL A 214 15.33 -5.28 8.00
C VAL A 214 13.86 -5.07 7.73
N ALA A 215 13.01 -5.55 8.62
CA ALA A 215 11.59 -5.26 8.65
C ALA A 215 11.28 -4.19 9.69
N VAL A 216 10.44 -3.22 9.32
CA VAL A 216 9.91 -2.17 10.18
C VAL A 216 8.39 -2.30 10.21
N GLN A 217 7.85 -2.68 11.36
CA GLN A 217 6.41 -2.82 11.60
C GLN A 217 5.90 -1.67 12.44
N ASN A 218 4.76 -1.11 12.04
CA ASN A 218 4.04 -0.12 12.81
C ASN A 218 3.05 -0.80 13.77
N LEU A 219 3.34 -0.73 15.07
CA LEU A 219 2.46 -1.19 16.16
C LEU A 219 1.57 -0.08 16.72
N GLY A 220 1.78 1.16 16.27
CA GLY A 220 0.98 2.32 16.63
C GLY A 220 -0.39 2.33 15.95
N SER A 221 -1.25 3.22 16.41
CA SER A 221 -2.62 3.40 15.88
C SER A 221 -2.71 4.42 14.75
N GLU A 222 -1.61 5.08 14.39
CA GLU A 222 -1.53 6.06 13.31
C GLU A 222 -0.61 5.57 12.19
N THR A 223 -0.87 5.95 10.94
CA THR A 223 0.01 5.62 9.82
C THR A 223 1.35 6.35 9.94
N LEU A 224 2.46 5.62 9.86
CA LEU A 224 3.79 6.20 9.73
C LEU A 224 3.93 6.77 8.30
N LYS A 225 3.98 8.09 8.17
CA LYS A 225 4.06 8.80 6.89
C LYS A 225 5.49 9.20 6.56
N GLY A 226 6.10 8.53 5.58
CA GLY A 226 7.54 8.55 5.33
C GLY A 226 8.30 7.94 6.50
N TRP A 227 9.32 7.11 6.27
CA TRP A 227 10.07 6.51 7.37
C TRP A 227 11.58 6.61 7.22
N GLU A 228 12.26 6.85 8.35
CA GLU A 228 13.69 6.70 8.49
C GLU A 228 14.01 5.72 9.62
N ALA A 229 14.93 4.81 9.36
CA ALA A 229 15.48 3.81 10.26
C ALA A 229 16.95 4.14 10.56
N SER A 230 17.29 4.42 11.81
CA SER A 230 18.67 4.69 12.22
C SER A 230 19.20 3.60 13.14
N PHE A 231 20.33 2.98 12.85
CA PHE A 231 20.91 1.89 13.64
C PHE A 231 22.44 1.91 13.61
N ASP A 232 23.05 1.28 14.60
CA ASP A 232 24.50 1.08 14.68
C ASP A 232 24.84 -0.30 14.11
N PHE A 233 25.71 -0.33 13.10
CA PHE A 233 26.24 -1.53 12.47
C PHE A 233 27.75 -1.42 12.39
N ALA A 234 28.45 -2.42 12.93
CA ALA A 234 29.92 -2.43 13.00
C ALA A 234 30.59 -2.79 11.66
N GLY A 235 29.84 -3.32 10.70
CA GLY A 235 30.31 -3.63 9.36
C GLY A 235 30.04 -2.52 8.34
N ASP A 236 30.40 -2.81 7.10
CA ASP A 236 30.17 -1.93 5.95
C ASP A 236 28.93 -2.40 5.18
N ILE A 237 28.10 -1.46 4.72
CA ILE A 237 27.00 -1.74 3.79
C ILE A 237 27.48 -1.44 2.37
N ASP A 238 27.63 -2.49 1.56
CA ASP A 238 28.18 -2.42 0.20
C ASP A 238 27.11 -2.07 -0.85
N SER A 239 25.86 -2.48 -0.62
CA SER A 239 24.70 -2.15 -1.45
C SER A 239 23.43 -2.25 -0.62
N ILE A 240 22.40 -1.48 -0.98
CA ILE A 240 21.10 -1.42 -0.28
C ILE A 240 19.97 -1.35 -1.32
N TRP A 241 18.81 -1.93 -1.00
CA TRP A 241 17.58 -1.88 -1.81
C TRP A 241 16.35 -1.67 -0.91
N ASN A 242 15.26 -1.16 -1.49
CA ASN A 242 14.03 -0.75 -0.79
C ASN A 242 14.25 0.28 0.34
N GLY A 243 15.41 0.93 0.35
CA GLY A 243 15.78 2.04 1.22
C GLY A 243 17.08 2.69 0.75
N GLN A 244 17.35 3.90 1.22
CA GLN A 244 18.53 4.69 0.87
C GLN A 244 19.28 5.11 2.14
N ILE A 245 20.60 4.88 2.21
CA ILE A 245 21.42 5.44 3.29
C ILE A 245 21.51 6.96 3.09
N VAL A 246 20.80 7.71 3.94
CA VAL A 246 20.78 9.19 3.90
C VAL A 246 21.83 9.82 4.81
N ASN A 247 22.34 9.06 5.78
CA ASN A 247 23.43 9.50 6.66
C ASN A 247 24.23 8.30 7.18
N GLN A 248 25.55 8.48 7.31
CA GLN A 248 26.43 7.53 7.99
C GLN A 248 27.45 8.31 8.83
N SER A 249 27.51 8.03 10.12
CA SER A 249 28.48 8.62 11.05
C SER A 249 29.14 7.52 11.87
N GLY A 250 30.37 7.14 11.50
CA GLY A 250 31.03 5.98 12.06
C GLY A 250 30.22 4.70 11.78
N SER A 251 29.90 3.95 12.82
CA SER A 251 29.06 2.75 12.74
C SER A 251 27.56 3.05 12.70
N ARG A 252 27.12 4.31 12.83
CA ARG A 252 25.68 4.62 12.80
C ARG A 252 25.22 4.95 11.38
N TYR A 253 24.25 4.19 10.88
CA TYR A 253 23.57 4.37 9.61
C TYR A 253 22.18 4.94 9.84
N THR A 254 21.72 5.80 8.93
CA THR A 254 20.32 6.22 8.80
C THR A 254 19.86 5.90 7.39
N VAL A 255 18.83 5.07 7.30
CA VAL A 255 18.21 4.59 6.06
C VAL A 255 16.83 5.21 5.94
N ARG A 256 16.54 5.91 4.85
CA ARG A 256 15.21 6.36 4.49
C ARG A 256 14.52 5.29 3.63
N GLY A 257 13.21 5.12 3.78
CA GLY A 257 12.42 4.30 2.86
C GLY A 257 12.52 4.77 1.41
N ALA A 258 12.31 3.84 0.49
CA ALA A 258 12.22 4.15 -0.92
C ALA A 258 10.89 4.89 -1.24
N LEU A 259 10.87 5.64 -2.33
CA LEU A 259 9.72 6.48 -2.70
C LEU A 259 8.43 5.68 -2.96
N TRP A 260 8.55 4.38 -3.28
CA TRP A 260 7.42 3.46 -3.52
C TRP A 260 7.00 2.66 -2.28
N ASN A 261 7.68 2.79 -1.13
CA ASN A 261 7.22 2.23 0.15
C ASN A 261 7.05 3.31 1.26
N PRO A 262 6.43 4.46 0.95
CA PRO A 262 6.53 5.67 1.78
C PRO A 262 5.77 5.56 3.11
N ASP A 263 4.68 4.79 3.16
CA ASP A 263 3.76 4.79 4.30
C ASP A 263 3.64 3.40 4.94
N VAL A 264 3.58 3.36 6.28
CA VAL A 264 3.34 2.13 7.04
C VAL A 264 2.08 2.30 7.88
N SER A 265 0.96 1.74 7.42
CA SER A 265 -0.31 1.76 8.15
C SER A 265 -0.20 1.06 9.52
N PRO A 266 -1.10 1.33 10.49
CA PRO A 266 -1.20 0.55 11.72
C PRO A 266 -1.22 -0.96 11.43
N GLY A 267 -0.37 -1.74 12.09
CA GLY A 267 -0.16 -3.17 11.87
C GLY A 267 0.67 -3.53 10.62
N GLY A 268 0.86 -2.58 9.69
CA GLY A 268 1.61 -2.76 8.45
C GLY A 268 3.12 -2.92 8.68
N THR A 269 3.78 -3.50 7.69
CA THR A 269 5.24 -3.74 7.71
C THR A 269 5.86 -3.33 6.37
N VAL A 270 7.01 -2.68 6.43
CA VAL A 270 7.88 -2.40 5.26
C VAL A 270 9.23 -3.05 5.48
N THR A 271 9.91 -3.41 4.39
CA THR A 271 11.24 -4.02 4.45
C THR A 271 12.25 -3.25 3.60
N PHE A 272 13.51 -3.23 4.06
CA PHE A 272 14.67 -2.89 3.24
C PHE A 272 15.76 -3.93 3.43
N GLY A 273 16.57 -4.14 2.40
CA GLY A 273 17.66 -5.12 2.44
C GLY A 273 18.98 -4.51 2.03
N PHE A 274 20.08 -5.13 2.43
CA PHE A 274 21.42 -4.69 2.09
C PHE A 274 22.41 -5.85 2.01
N ASN A 275 23.46 -5.71 1.20
CA ASN A 275 24.63 -6.57 1.31
C ASN A 275 25.66 -5.91 2.21
N GLY A 276 26.22 -6.66 3.16
CA GLY A 276 27.20 -6.14 4.10
C GLY A 276 28.44 -7.02 4.25
N THR A 277 29.51 -6.40 4.77
CA THR A 277 30.81 -7.03 5.03
C THR A 277 31.34 -6.69 6.43
N PRO A 278 32.13 -7.57 7.08
CA PRO A 278 32.52 -8.90 6.64
C PRO A 278 31.44 -9.98 6.87
N GLY A 279 31.35 -10.94 5.95
CA GLY A 279 30.60 -12.19 6.15
C GLY A 279 31.26 -13.12 7.17
N GLY A 280 30.60 -14.23 7.51
CA GLY A 280 31.10 -15.18 8.51
C GLY A 280 31.16 -14.65 9.94
N SER A 281 30.62 -13.45 10.18
CA SER A 281 30.39 -12.86 11.50
C SER A 281 28.88 -12.80 11.76
N GLN A 282 28.46 -12.91 13.04
CA GLN A 282 27.05 -12.69 13.39
C GLN A 282 26.80 -11.18 13.28
N ALA A 283 26.32 -10.71 12.13
CA ALA A 283 25.95 -9.32 11.92
C ALA A 283 24.84 -8.94 12.92
N VAL A 284 24.97 -7.76 13.53
CA VAL A 284 23.99 -7.24 14.51
C VAL A 284 23.76 -5.78 14.22
N LEU A 285 22.49 -5.37 14.24
CA LEU A 285 22.12 -3.96 14.27
C LEU A 285 21.80 -3.58 15.72
N GLU A 286 22.47 -2.55 16.23
CA GLU A 286 22.30 -2.01 17.59
C GLU A 286 21.66 -0.61 17.56
N ASN A 287 21.12 -0.13 18.68
CA ASN A 287 20.56 1.23 18.84
C ASN A 287 19.64 1.75 17.70
N PHE A 288 18.79 0.87 17.16
CA PHE A 288 17.77 1.12 16.14
C PHE A 288 16.76 2.17 16.59
N ALA A 289 16.37 3.08 15.70
CA ALA A 289 15.36 4.11 15.90
C ALA A 289 14.54 4.22 14.61
N VAL A 290 13.21 4.30 14.73
CA VAL A 290 12.30 4.54 13.59
C VAL A 290 11.62 5.88 13.80
N MET A 291 11.52 6.67 12.75
CA MET A 291 10.88 7.98 12.78
C MET A 291 10.09 8.24 11.52
N GLY A 292 8.95 8.93 11.69
CA GLY A 292 8.21 9.51 10.57
C GLY A 292 8.97 10.72 10.03
N ILE A 293 8.93 10.98 8.72
CA ILE A 293 9.58 12.17 8.13
C ILE A 293 8.91 13.48 8.64
N HIS A 294 7.74 13.39 9.29
CA HIS A 294 7.03 14.49 9.93
C HIS A 294 7.14 14.57 11.47
N ASP A 295 7.84 13.64 12.14
CA ASP A 295 7.87 13.54 13.61
C ASP A 295 9.29 13.55 14.20
N ALA A 296 9.41 13.99 15.47
CA ALA A 296 10.68 14.01 16.18
C ALA A 296 11.11 12.57 16.60
N PRO A 297 12.42 12.24 16.52
CA PRO A 297 12.90 10.87 16.72
C PRO A 297 12.57 10.30 18.11
N GLN A 298 11.98 9.10 18.14
CA GLN A 298 11.78 8.30 19.35
C GLN A 298 12.88 7.21 19.42
N PRO A 299 13.68 7.13 20.50
CA PRO A 299 14.65 6.05 20.65
C PRO A 299 13.94 4.71 20.88
N ILE A 300 14.29 3.68 20.12
CA ILE A 300 13.96 2.28 20.47
C ILE A 300 15.26 1.49 20.69
N SER A 301 15.18 0.31 21.28
CA SER A 301 16.32 -0.61 21.36
C SER A 301 16.08 -1.73 20.35
N PRO A 302 17.02 -2.05 19.45
CA PRO A 302 16.93 -3.28 18.69
C PRO A 302 17.30 -4.44 19.60
N SER A 303 16.77 -5.60 19.26
CA SER A 303 17.22 -6.84 19.89
C SER A 303 18.63 -7.19 19.39
N PRO A 304 19.66 -7.31 20.26
CA PRO A 304 20.96 -7.81 19.85
C PRO A 304 20.96 -9.36 19.83
N THR A 305 21.52 -9.90 18.75
CA THR A 305 22.01 -11.28 18.49
C THR A 305 21.25 -12.48 19.06
N GLN A 306 20.76 -13.31 18.12
CA GLN A 306 20.33 -14.70 18.20
C GLN A 306 20.47 -15.38 19.59
N PRO A 307 19.37 -15.54 20.35
CA PRO A 307 19.17 -16.82 20.99
C PRO A 307 18.91 -17.83 19.86
N THR A 308 19.42 -19.06 19.96
CA THR A 308 18.79 -20.21 19.27
C THR A 308 17.29 -19.98 19.35
N PRO A 309 16.52 -19.94 18.23
CA PRO A 309 15.15 -19.45 18.24
C PRO A 309 14.47 -20.08 19.45
N LEU A 310 14.22 -19.26 20.48
CA LEU A 310 13.33 -19.71 21.51
C LEU A 310 12.05 -19.98 20.74
N PRO A 311 11.45 -21.18 20.84
CA PRO A 311 10.18 -21.42 20.19
C PRO A 311 9.31 -20.25 20.55
N MET A 312 8.93 -19.45 19.54
CA MET A 312 8.00 -18.36 19.73
C MET A 312 6.78 -19.03 20.39
N PRO A 313 6.34 -18.55 21.56
CA PRO A 313 5.30 -19.25 22.30
C PRO A 313 4.14 -19.41 21.34
N ALA A 314 3.63 -20.64 21.23
CA ALA A 314 2.46 -20.91 20.41
C ALA A 314 1.40 -19.84 20.75
N PRO A 315 0.70 -19.30 19.73
CA PRO A 315 -0.31 -18.28 19.94
C PRO A 315 -1.18 -18.69 21.13
N THR A 316 -1.17 -17.88 22.19
CA THR A 316 -1.84 -18.24 23.42
C THR A 316 -3.33 -18.01 23.19
N PRO A 317 -4.17 -19.06 23.17
CA PRO A 317 -5.58 -18.89 22.90
C PRO A 317 -6.22 -18.00 23.96
N VAL A 318 -7.10 -17.10 23.52
CA VAL A 318 -7.97 -16.34 24.42
C VAL A 318 -9.33 -17.03 24.45
N ALA A 319 -9.98 -17.10 25.61
CA ALA A 319 -11.33 -17.64 25.71
C ALA A 319 -12.28 -16.87 24.78
N ASP A 320 -13.09 -17.59 24.00
CA ASP A 320 -13.97 -16.99 23.00
C ASP A 320 -14.99 -16.03 23.66
N PRO A 321 -14.99 -14.73 23.30
CA PRO A 321 -15.87 -13.75 23.92
C PRO A 321 -17.33 -13.83 23.42
N VAL A 322 -17.60 -14.55 22.32
CA VAL A 322 -18.91 -14.62 21.65
C VAL A 322 -19.79 -15.72 22.27
N ASP A 323 -19.24 -16.90 22.58
CA ASP A 323 -20.01 -18.00 23.17
C ASP A 323 -19.38 -18.64 24.43
N GLY A 324 -18.11 -18.35 24.74
CA GLY A 324 -17.39 -18.87 25.90
C GLY A 324 -17.15 -20.39 25.88
N GLN A 325 -17.34 -21.07 24.74
CA GLN A 325 -17.26 -22.53 24.63
C GLN A 325 -15.95 -23.02 24.00
N GLY A 326 -15.20 -22.16 23.33
CA GLY A 326 -13.91 -22.48 22.72
C GLY A 326 -12.83 -21.41 22.90
N ASN A 327 -11.77 -21.56 22.13
CA ASN A 327 -10.63 -20.67 22.08
C ASN A 327 -10.60 -19.86 20.78
N VAL A 328 -10.10 -18.63 20.85
CA VAL A 328 -9.81 -17.79 19.70
C VAL A 328 -8.31 -17.76 19.45
N PHE A 329 -7.91 -18.01 18.22
CA PHE A 329 -6.53 -17.98 17.74
C PHE A 329 -6.37 -16.87 16.71
N THR A 330 -5.54 -15.88 17.03
CA THR A 330 -5.22 -14.80 16.09
C THR A 330 -4.35 -15.33 14.94
N ILE A 331 -4.74 -14.96 13.72
CA ILE A 331 -4.00 -15.24 12.51
C ILE A 331 -2.90 -14.21 12.29
N SER A 332 -1.71 -14.69 12.01
CA SER A 332 -0.54 -13.91 11.62
C SER A 332 0.41 -14.85 10.89
N PRO A 333 0.60 -14.71 9.56
CA PRO A 333 1.46 -15.62 8.77
C PRO A 333 2.90 -15.73 9.28
N SER A 334 3.40 -14.71 9.97
CA SER A 334 4.72 -14.67 10.59
C SER A 334 4.78 -15.31 11.99
N SER A 335 3.63 -15.75 12.53
CA SER A 335 3.54 -16.44 13.82
C SER A 335 3.67 -17.95 13.69
N PRO A 336 4.04 -18.67 14.77
CA PRO A 336 4.09 -20.13 14.79
C PRO A 336 2.74 -20.73 14.46
N ASP A 337 2.83 -21.98 14.01
CA ASP A 337 1.68 -22.84 13.78
C ASP A 337 0.76 -22.87 15.00
N ILE A 338 -0.54 -22.86 14.69
CA ILE A 338 -1.59 -23.03 15.65
C ILE A 338 -1.68 -24.52 15.97
N VAL A 339 -1.38 -24.90 17.21
CA VAL A 339 -1.41 -26.29 17.67
C VAL A 339 -2.55 -26.50 18.65
N GLY A 340 -3.28 -27.60 18.49
CA GLY A 340 -4.37 -27.98 19.41
C GLY A 340 -5.68 -27.23 19.18
N PHE A 341 -5.85 -26.64 17.99
CA PHE A 341 -7.12 -26.09 17.54
C PHE A 341 -8.19 -27.18 17.57
N ASN A 342 -9.33 -26.91 18.22
CA ASN A 342 -10.47 -27.80 18.23
C ASN A 342 -11.54 -27.32 17.22
N PRO A 343 -11.71 -28.01 16.07
CA PRO A 343 -12.67 -27.59 15.04
C PRO A 343 -14.13 -27.57 15.52
N SER A 344 -14.45 -28.22 16.64
CA SER A 344 -15.82 -28.19 17.19
C SER A 344 -16.16 -26.95 18.01
N THR A 345 -15.16 -26.15 18.41
CA THR A 345 -15.39 -25.01 19.32
C THR A 345 -14.54 -23.78 19.03
N ASP A 346 -13.38 -23.94 18.40
CA ASP A 346 -12.39 -22.87 18.32
C ASP A 346 -12.55 -22.03 17.05
N ARG A 347 -12.08 -20.78 17.12
CA ARG A 347 -12.15 -19.81 16.03
C ARG A 347 -10.80 -19.24 15.64
N LEU A 348 -10.65 -18.95 14.35
CA LEU A 348 -9.55 -18.20 13.76
C LEU A 348 -9.96 -16.74 13.63
N GLU A 349 -9.18 -15.85 14.23
CA GLU A 349 -9.45 -14.41 14.25
C GLU A 349 -8.47 -13.67 13.34
N PHE A 350 -9.00 -13.02 12.32
CA PHE A 350 -8.21 -12.31 11.32
C PHE A 350 -8.02 -10.83 11.67
N GLY A 351 -8.76 -10.27 12.63
CA GLY A 351 -8.65 -8.87 13.02
C GLY A 351 -8.84 -7.91 11.84
N ASP A 352 -8.04 -6.84 11.79
CA ASP A 352 -8.02 -5.87 10.69
C ASP A 352 -7.09 -6.28 9.53
N VAL A 353 -6.69 -7.57 9.46
CA VAL A 353 -5.78 -8.04 8.42
C VAL A 353 -6.45 -7.96 7.06
N SER A 354 -5.83 -7.20 6.15
CA SER A 354 -6.26 -7.08 4.76
C SER A 354 -5.97 -8.38 3.99
N VAL A 355 -6.87 -8.76 3.07
CA VAL A 355 -6.64 -9.83 2.06
C VAL A 355 -5.37 -9.57 1.25
N HIS A 356 -4.96 -8.30 1.13
CA HIS A 356 -3.74 -7.90 0.42
C HIS A 356 -2.43 -8.33 1.08
N ASN A 357 -2.49 -8.94 2.28
CA ASN A 357 -1.32 -9.43 3.01
C ASN A 357 -1.37 -10.93 3.32
N LEU A 358 -2.46 -11.64 2.94
CA LEU A 358 -2.51 -13.10 3.06
C LEU A 358 -3.35 -13.79 2.00
N ILE A 359 -3.10 -15.07 1.78
CA ILE A 359 -3.91 -15.97 0.97
C ILE A 359 -4.20 -17.24 1.78
N ILE A 360 -5.25 -17.96 1.39
CA ILE A 360 -5.66 -19.19 2.04
C ILE A 360 -5.14 -20.38 1.24
N GLY A 361 -4.40 -21.27 1.90
CA GLY A 361 -3.78 -22.42 1.27
C GLY A 361 -3.87 -23.69 2.12
N LYS A 362 -3.28 -24.74 1.61
CA LYS A 362 -3.02 -25.99 2.32
C LYS A 362 -1.53 -26.27 2.36
N THR A 363 -1.10 -27.05 3.33
CA THR A 363 0.20 -27.74 3.27
C THR A 363 0.12 -28.94 2.33
N GLU A 364 1.26 -29.55 2.01
CA GLU A 364 1.31 -30.84 1.29
C GLU A 364 0.54 -31.95 2.03
N SER A 365 0.50 -31.91 3.37
CA SER A 365 -0.27 -32.82 4.22
C SER A 365 -1.78 -32.53 4.23
N GLY A 366 -2.23 -31.45 3.59
CA GLY A 366 -3.64 -31.05 3.53
C GLY A 366 -4.13 -30.24 4.73
N GLU A 367 -3.23 -29.77 5.59
CA GLU A 367 -3.55 -28.91 6.73
C GLU A 367 -3.81 -27.47 6.25
N VAL A 368 -4.69 -26.74 6.95
CA VAL A 368 -4.96 -25.33 6.66
C VAL A 368 -3.69 -24.51 6.85
N ALA A 369 -3.35 -23.71 5.85
CA ALA A 369 -2.23 -22.78 5.88
C ALA A 369 -2.70 -21.37 5.55
N ILE A 370 -2.29 -20.39 6.36
CA ILE A 370 -2.41 -18.97 6.04
C ILE A 370 -1.05 -18.52 5.54
N VAL A 371 -1.02 -17.99 4.32
CA VAL A 371 0.23 -17.69 3.62
C VAL A 371 0.33 -16.20 3.38
N ASN A 372 1.47 -15.59 3.68
CA ASN A 372 1.81 -14.26 3.18
C ASN A 372 2.74 -14.43 1.96
N PRO A 373 2.20 -14.41 0.73
CA PRO A 373 2.99 -14.68 -0.48
C PRO A 373 3.84 -13.49 -0.94
N TRP A 374 3.66 -12.32 -0.32
CA TRP A 374 4.37 -11.08 -0.64
C TRP A 374 5.58 -10.84 0.28
N ALA A 375 5.75 -11.67 1.32
CA ALA A 375 7.00 -11.71 2.06
C ALA A 375 8.14 -12.22 1.17
N TRP A 376 9.36 -11.71 1.40
CA TRP A 376 10.55 -12.06 0.62
C TRP A 376 10.82 -13.57 0.58
N SER A 377 10.57 -14.25 1.71
CA SER A 377 10.28 -15.67 1.76
C SER A 377 8.82 -15.80 2.19
N PRO A 378 7.96 -16.54 1.45
CA PRO A 378 6.57 -16.67 1.84
C PRO A 378 6.47 -17.17 3.28
N GLU A 379 5.73 -16.43 4.11
CA GLU A 379 5.50 -16.81 5.50
C GLU A 379 4.26 -17.70 5.57
N TYR A 380 4.28 -18.68 6.47
CA TYR A 380 3.22 -19.64 6.63
C TYR A 380 2.89 -19.77 8.12
N GLN A 381 1.61 -19.67 8.43
CA GLN A 381 1.07 -20.15 9.70
C GLN A 381 0.13 -21.32 9.42
N VAL A 382 0.49 -22.50 9.92
CA VAL A 382 -0.31 -23.73 9.72
C VAL A 382 -1.22 -23.96 10.92
N VAL A 383 -2.46 -24.37 10.68
CA VAL A 383 -3.33 -24.92 11.73
C VAL A 383 -3.06 -26.42 11.83
N SER A 384 -2.11 -26.78 12.69
CA SER A 384 -1.58 -28.14 12.80
C SER A 384 -2.67 -29.16 13.10
N GLY A 385 -2.75 -30.19 12.27
CA GLY A 385 -3.68 -31.31 12.39
C GLY A 385 -5.12 -31.01 11.96
N VAL A 386 -5.37 -29.87 11.32
CA VAL A 386 -6.71 -29.44 10.91
C VAL A 386 -6.76 -29.24 9.40
N ALA A 387 -7.67 -29.95 8.74
CA ALA A 387 -7.98 -29.74 7.33
C ALA A 387 -9.23 -28.85 7.17
N PHE A 388 -9.41 -28.24 6.00
CA PHE A 388 -10.65 -27.48 5.71
C PHE A 388 -11.92 -28.32 5.84
N SER A 389 -11.84 -29.63 5.60
CA SER A 389 -12.96 -30.55 5.79
C SER A 389 -13.41 -30.69 7.24
N ASP A 390 -12.58 -30.28 8.20
CA ASP A 390 -12.90 -30.27 9.63
C ASP A 390 -13.57 -28.95 10.06
N LEU A 391 -13.49 -27.91 9.23
CA LEU A 391 -13.95 -26.56 9.54
C LEU A 391 -15.37 -26.28 9.03
N THR A 392 -15.99 -25.28 9.63
CA THR A 392 -17.25 -24.65 9.21
C THR A 392 -17.07 -23.14 9.22
N THR A 393 -18.06 -22.38 8.74
CA THR A 393 -18.03 -20.90 8.82
C THR A 393 -17.97 -20.40 10.26
N GLU A 394 -18.43 -21.18 11.25
CA GLU A 394 -18.39 -20.81 12.67
C GLU A 394 -16.98 -20.84 13.26
N ASN A 395 -16.02 -21.48 12.58
CA ASN A 395 -14.61 -21.51 12.98
C ASN A 395 -13.83 -20.27 12.54
N PHE A 396 -14.48 -19.33 11.85
CA PHE A 396 -13.90 -18.06 11.46
C PHE A 396 -14.57 -16.97 12.30
N GLY A 397 -13.78 -16.11 12.93
CA GLY A 397 -14.27 -14.92 13.61
C GLY A 397 -14.97 -13.95 12.64
N VAL A 398 -15.45 -12.84 13.16
CA VAL A 398 -16.01 -11.78 12.32
C VAL A 398 -14.87 -11.19 11.48
N ILE A 399 -14.91 -11.43 10.18
CA ILE A 399 -13.88 -10.92 9.26
C ILE A 399 -14.40 -9.61 8.69
N VAL A 400 -13.68 -8.50 8.89
CA VAL A 400 -14.11 -7.16 8.44
C VAL A 400 -13.95 -7.00 6.93
N ASN A 401 -12.87 -7.52 6.36
CA ASN A 401 -12.60 -7.42 4.92
C ASN A 401 -13.55 -8.33 4.12
N GLU A 402 -14.39 -7.74 3.26
CA GLU A 402 -15.37 -8.47 2.46
C GLU A 402 -14.70 -9.46 1.51
N HIS A 403 -13.69 -9.02 0.77
CA HIS A 403 -12.96 -9.87 -0.18
C HIS A 403 -12.36 -11.10 0.48
N LEU A 404 -11.74 -10.95 1.67
CA LEU A 404 -11.22 -12.07 2.45
C LEU A 404 -12.31 -13.06 2.86
N ARG A 405 -13.51 -12.57 3.23
CA ARG A 405 -14.68 -13.45 3.43
C ARG A 405 -15.01 -14.20 2.15
N GLN A 406 -14.83 -13.54 1.00
CA GLN A 406 -15.10 -14.16 -0.29
C GLN A 406 -14.17 -15.33 -0.59
N ASP A 407 -12.87 -15.12 -0.40
CA ASP A 407 -11.81 -16.09 -0.63
C ASP A 407 -11.93 -17.31 0.29
N ILE A 408 -12.05 -17.07 1.60
CA ILE A 408 -12.25 -18.14 2.59
C ILE A 408 -13.52 -18.93 2.26
N GLY A 409 -14.58 -18.22 1.90
CA GLY A 409 -15.85 -18.81 1.52
C GLY A 409 -15.74 -19.72 0.29
N GLY A 410 -15.00 -19.30 -0.73
CA GLY A 410 -14.72 -20.08 -1.93
C GLY A 410 -13.96 -21.38 -1.59
N VAL A 411 -12.83 -21.26 -0.90
CA VAL A 411 -12.02 -22.41 -0.49
C VAL A 411 -12.83 -23.39 0.36
N LEU A 412 -13.47 -22.90 1.41
CA LEU A 412 -14.26 -23.75 2.33
C LEU A 412 -15.41 -24.45 1.60
N SER A 413 -16.09 -23.75 0.68
CA SER A 413 -17.17 -24.34 -0.11
C SER A 413 -16.67 -25.46 -1.02
N TRP A 414 -15.50 -25.29 -1.64
CA TRP A 414 -14.89 -26.35 -2.43
C TRP A 414 -14.64 -27.59 -1.55
N GLU A 415 -13.98 -27.39 -0.43
CA GLU A 415 -13.55 -28.47 0.48
C GLU A 415 -14.73 -29.23 1.10
N LEU A 416 -15.82 -28.54 1.40
CA LEU A 416 -17.03 -29.14 1.96
C LEU A 416 -18.03 -29.61 0.90
N GLY A 417 -17.72 -29.45 -0.39
CA GLY A 417 -18.61 -29.86 -1.48
C GLY A 417 -19.89 -29.02 -1.58
N VAL A 418 -19.84 -27.75 -1.17
CA VAL A 418 -20.96 -26.79 -1.23
C VAL A 418 -20.87 -25.96 -2.51
N GLY A 419 -22.02 -25.68 -3.12
CA GLY A 419 -22.13 -24.84 -4.32
C GLY A 419 -22.13 -25.63 -5.65
N PRO A 420 -22.11 -24.91 -6.79
CA PRO A 420 -22.22 -25.49 -8.13
C PRO A 420 -21.02 -26.36 -8.52
N ARG A 421 -21.28 -27.53 -9.10
CA ARG A 421 -20.26 -28.44 -9.64
C ARG A 421 -20.71 -29.00 -10.99
N ASP A 422 -20.85 -28.10 -11.95
CA ASP A 422 -21.36 -28.44 -13.27
C ASP A 422 -20.34 -29.29 -14.04
N ALA A 423 -20.81 -30.39 -14.64
CA ALA A 423 -19.94 -31.33 -15.35
C ALA A 423 -19.26 -30.74 -16.61
N ASN A 424 -19.77 -29.60 -17.11
CA ASN A 424 -19.23 -28.89 -18.27
C ASN A 424 -18.50 -27.59 -17.86
N THR A 425 -17.90 -27.60 -16.67
CA THR A 425 -17.14 -26.48 -16.12
C THR A 425 -15.85 -27.02 -15.50
N VAL A 426 -14.73 -26.41 -15.83
CA VAL A 426 -13.46 -26.57 -15.12
C VAL A 426 -13.41 -25.52 -14.03
N TYR A 427 -13.30 -25.96 -12.77
CA TYR A 427 -13.20 -25.06 -11.63
C TYR A 427 -11.74 -24.92 -11.21
N VAL A 428 -11.18 -23.73 -11.42
CA VAL A 428 -9.81 -23.38 -11.05
C VAL A 428 -9.78 -23.07 -9.55
N ARG A 429 -8.70 -23.49 -8.89
CA ARG A 429 -8.46 -23.33 -7.46
C ARG A 429 -7.05 -22.82 -7.23
N SER A 430 -6.84 -22.23 -6.07
CA SER A 430 -5.57 -21.64 -5.67
C SER A 430 -4.95 -22.25 -4.42
N HIS A 431 -5.74 -22.94 -3.60
CA HIS A 431 -5.37 -23.32 -2.23
C HIS A 431 -4.73 -24.71 -2.11
N GLU A 432 -4.68 -25.53 -3.16
CA GLU A 432 -4.15 -26.89 -3.08
C GLU A 432 -2.67 -26.95 -3.47
N TYR A 433 -1.81 -27.14 -2.47
CA TYR A 433 -0.36 -27.16 -2.65
C TYR A 433 0.11 -28.21 -3.66
N GLY A 434 0.86 -27.76 -4.66
CA GLY A 434 1.53 -28.59 -5.67
C GLY A 434 0.59 -29.37 -6.58
N VAL A 435 -0.73 -29.14 -6.52
CA VAL A 435 -1.70 -29.85 -7.37
C VAL A 435 -1.59 -29.34 -8.80
N GLN A 436 -1.31 -30.25 -9.73
CA GLN A 436 -1.22 -29.97 -11.15
C GLN A 436 -2.27 -30.78 -11.91
N GLU A 437 -3.30 -30.09 -12.40
CA GLU A 437 -4.37 -30.71 -13.16
C GLU A 437 -4.13 -30.61 -14.65
N ARG A 438 -4.59 -31.64 -15.36
CA ARG A 438 -4.46 -31.72 -16.81
C ARG A 438 -5.83 -32.01 -17.42
N ILE A 439 -6.29 -31.12 -18.29
CA ILE A 439 -7.60 -31.19 -18.92
C ILE A 439 -7.41 -31.47 -20.41
N GLU A 440 -7.64 -32.73 -20.80
CA GLU A 440 -7.38 -33.23 -22.17
C GLU A 440 -8.47 -32.88 -23.20
N ASN A 441 -9.68 -32.51 -22.76
CA ASN A 441 -10.84 -32.31 -23.65
C ASN A 441 -11.59 -31.01 -23.32
N PHE A 442 -10.87 -29.93 -23.02
CA PHE A 442 -11.48 -28.62 -22.85
C PHE A 442 -11.95 -28.11 -24.22
N ASP A 443 -13.23 -27.79 -24.37
CA ASP A 443 -13.77 -27.14 -25.57
C ASP A 443 -13.97 -25.64 -25.27
N PRO A 444 -13.11 -24.75 -25.78
CA PRO A 444 -13.20 -23.31 -25.48
C PRO A 444 -14.52 -22.66 -25.86
N ALA A 445 -15.26 -23.25 -26.82
CA ALA A 445 -16.54 -22.73 -27.25
C ALA A 445 -17.69 -23.06 -26.30
N THR A 446 -17.59 -24.16 -25.54
CA THR A 446 -18.74 -24.68 -24.77
C THR A 446 -18.42 -25.02 -23.31
N THR A 447 -17.17 -25.33 -22.97
CA THR A 447 -16.73 -25.59 -21.60
C THR A 447 -16.43 -24.28 -20.89
N LYS A 448 -16.93 -24.14 -19.66
CA LYS A 448 -16.64 -22.98 -18.82
C LYS A 448 -15.32 -23.15 -18.07
N LEU A 449 -14.60 -22.06 -17.86
CA LEU A 449 -13.46 -21.97 -16.98
C LEU A 449 -13.83 -21.04 -15.81
N SER A 450 -14.03 -21.60 -14.63
CA SER A 450 -14.66 -20.89 -13.50
C SER A 450 -13.71 -20.74 -12.32
N PHE A 451 -13.56 -19.51 -11.85
CA PHE A 451 -12.81 -19.11 -10.66
C PHE A 451 -13.72 -18.95 -9.43
N LEU A 452 -14.94 -19.48 -9.48
CA LEU A 452 -15.94 -19.36 -8.42
C LEU A 452 -15.44 -19.81 -7.03
N TYR A 453 -14.53 -20.79 -6.98
CA TYR A 453 -13.95 -21.33 -5.74
C TYR A 453 -12.51 -20.87 -5.47
N PHE A 454 -12.00 -19.98 -6.31
CA PHE A 454 -10.65 -19.47 -6.21
C PHE A 454 -10.57 -18.50 -5.04
N GLY A 455 -9.64 -18.72 -4.11
CA GLY A 455 -9.57 -17.97 -2.85
C GLY A 455 -8.22 -17.31 -2.63
N THR A 456 -7.72 -16.65 -3.66
CA THR A 456 -6.51 -15.83 -3.55
C THR A 456 -6.65 -14.61 -4.43
N ARG A 457 -6.02 -13.54 -3.94
CA ARG A 457 -5.83 -12.28 -4.62
C ARG A 457 -5.07 -12.40 -5.94
N GLU A 458 -3.80 -12.86 -5.88
CA GLU A 458 -2.83 -12.57 -6.94
C GLU A 458 -1.71 -13.63 -7.06
N ARG A 459 -0.86 -13.45 -8.08
CA ARG A 459 0.17 -14.39 -8.61
C ARG A 459 -0.38 -15.53 -9.48
N LEU A 460 -1.55 -15.30 -10.07
CA LEU A 460 -2.03 -16.07 -11.22
C LEU A 460 -1.18 -15.74 -12.45
N SER A 461 -0.69 -16.77 -13.14
CA SER A 461 -0.12 -16.65 -14.48
C SER A 461 -0.94 -17.47 -15.48
N VAL A 462 -1.01 -16.99 -16.72
CA VAL A 462 -1.77 -17.61 -17.80
C VAL A 462 -0.91 -17.59 -19.06
N ASP A 463 -0.22 -18.70 -19.28
CA ASP A 463 0.89 -18.81 -20.22
C ASP A 463 0.60 -19.88 -21.28
N ASP A 464 0.77 -19.52 -22.56
CA ASP A 464 0.79 -20.49 -23.64
C ASP A 464 2.09 -21.30 -23.59
N THR A 465 1.96 -22.62 -23.53
CA THR A 465 3.08 -23.56 -23.59
C THR A 465 3.03 -24.39 -24.87
N ASP A 466 4.09 -25.14 -25.16
CA ASP A 466 4.10 -26.09 -26.29
C ASP A 466 2.99 -27.16 -26.20
N GLU A 467 2.47 -27.42 -24.99
CA GLU A 467 1.47 -28.45 -24.74
C GLU A 467 0.02 -27.90 -24.66
N GLY A 468 -0.14 -26.60 -24.40
CA GLY A 468 -1.42 -25.94 -24.21
C GLY A 468 -1.35 -24.79 -23.21
N LEU A 469 -2.50 -24.29 -22.79
CA LEU A 469 -2.63 -23.14 -21.90
C LEU A 469 -2.41 -23.57 -20.44
N LEU A 470 -1.37 -23.06 -19.82
CA LEU A 470 -1.06 -23.28 -18.41
C LEU A 470 -1.58 -22.11 -17.58
N ILE A 471 -2.44 -22.42 -16.61
CA ILE A 471 -2.90 -21.50 -15.58
C ILE A 471 -2.22 -21.92 -14.29
N SER A 472 -1.41 -21.05 -13.68
CA SER A 472 -0.64 -21.37 -12.46
C SER A 472 -0.78 -20.31 -11.39
N VAL A 473 -0.67 -20.73 -10.13
CA VAL A 473 -0.79 -19.86 -8.96
C VAL A 473 0.40 -20.08 -8.04
N GLU A 474 1.05 -18.99 -7.66
CA GLU A 474 2.10 -18.99 -6.65
C GLU A 474 1.60 -18.42 -5.32
N PRO A 475 2.14 -18.83 -4.16
CA PRO A 475 3.24 -19.78 -3.96
C PRO A 475 2.77 -21.24 -3.79
N THR A 476 1.47 -21.51 -3.90
CA THR A 476 0.95 -22.88 -3.71
C THR A 476 1.44 -23.83 -4.80
N GLY A 477 1.84 -23.31 -5.97
CA GLY A 477 2.25 -24.12 -7.11
C GLY A 477 1.08 -24.87 -7.74
N GLN A 478 -0.17 -24.48 -7.42
CA GLN A 478 -1.36 -25.07 -8.01
C GLN A 478 -1.44 -24.66 -9.49
N SER A 479 -1.76 -25.62 -10.36
CA SER A 479 -1.93 -25.33 -11.79
C SER A 479 -2.97 -26.18 -12.49
N VAL A 480 -3.47 -25.65 -13.60
CA VAL A 480 -4.37 -26.32 -14.55
C VAL A 480 -3.79 -26.13 -15.95
N LEU A 481 -3.47 -27.23 -16.62
CA LEU A 481 -3.08 -27.24 -18.02
C LEU A 481 -4.28 -27.65 -18.88
N LEU A 482 -4.70 -26.77 -19.78
CA LEU A 482 -5.69 -27.07 -20.82
C LEU A 482 -4.95 -27.56 -22.07
N VAL A 483 -4.88 -28.89 -22.23
CA VAL A 483 -4.04 -29.51 -23.27
C VAL A 483 -4.59 -29.19 -24.65
N GLY A 484 -3.71 -28.72 -25.54
CA GLY A 484 -4.04 -28.39 -26.93
C GLY A 484 -4.91 -27.15 -27.12
N VAL A 485 -5.15 -26.37 -26.06
CA VAL A 485 -5.86 -25.10 -26.08
C VAL A 485 -4.84 -23.97 -25.97
N ALA A 486 -4.92 -22.96 -26.82
CA ALA A 486 -4.17 -21.72 -26.66
C ALA A 486 -5.02 -20.65 -25.96
N LYS A 487 -4.37 -19.64 -25.37
CA LYS A 487 -5.05 -18.49 -24.76
C LYS A 487 -6.00 -17.80 -25.74
N SER A 488 -5.58 -17.67 -27.00
CA SER A 488 -6.39 -17.08 -28.07
C SER A 488 -7.64 -17.87 -28.42
N ASP A 489 -7.72 -19.15 -28.05
CA ASP A 489 -8.90 -19.97 -28.34
C ASP A 489 -10.03 -19.73 -27.32
N LEU A 490 -9.73 -19.12 -26.16
CA LEU A 490 -10.70 -18.89 -25.10
C LEU A 490 -11.79 -17.90 -25.53
N VAL A 491 -13.03 -18.23 -25.20
CA VAL A 491 -14.16 -17.31 -25.31
C VAL A 491 -14.29 -16.57 -23.99
N PRO A 492 -14.14 -15.23 -23.94
CA PRO A 492 -14.14 -14.48 -22.68
C PRO A 492 -15.38 -14.73 -21.82
N GLY A 493 -16.56 -14.80 -22.43
CA GLY A 493 -17.82 -15.07 -21.72
C GLY A 493 -17.94 -16.48 -21.14
N ASN A 494 -17.05 -17.42 -21.49
CA ASN A 494 -16.95 -18.73 -20.86
C ASN A 494 -16.00 -18.74 -19.66
N ILE A 495 -15.29 -17.64 -19.40
CA ILE A 495 -14.45 -17.46 -18.21
C ILE A 495 -15.29 -16.77 -17.14
N GLU A 496 -15.42 -17.40 -15.98
CA GLU A 496 -16.30 -16.95 -14.90
C GLU A 496 -15.50 -16.52 -13.67
N PHE A 497 -15.80 -15.34 -13.16
CA PHE A 497 -15.26 -14.78 -11.92
C PHE A 497 -16.38 -14.26 -11.02
N HIS A 498 -16.13 -14.09 -9.72
CA HIS A 498 -16.98 -13.24 -8.89
C HIS A 498 -16.48 -11.79 -8.87
N HIS A 499 -17.22 -10.90 -8.20
CA HIS A 499 -17.03 -9.45 -8.33
C HIS A 499 -15.63 -8.97 -7.96
N ASP A 500 -15.19 -9.26 -6.74
CA ASP A 500 -13.93 -8.71 -6.22
C ASP A 500 -12.71 -9.23 -7.01
N GLN A 501 -12.78 -10.44 -7.57
CA GLN A 501 -11.74 -11.02 -8.44
C GLN A 501 -11.45 -10.18 -9.70
N ILE A 502 -12.44 -9.45 -10.23
CA ILE A 502 -12.28 -8.67 -11.47
C ILE A 502 -12.37 -7.16 -11.23
N VAL A 503 -12.97 -6.75 -10.11
CA VAL A 503 -13.10 -5.33 -9.76
C VAL A 503 -11.94 -4.86 -8.88
N GLU A 504 -11.43 -5.73 -7.99
CA GLU A 504 -10.32 -5.43 -7.09
C GLU A 504 -9.02 -6.05 -7.60
N ASP A 505 -9.03 -7.33 -7.99
CA ASP A 505 -7.80 -8.10 -8.27
C ASP A 505 -7.42 -8.20 -9.76
N GLN A 506 -8.36 -7.87 -10.64
CA GLN A 506 -8.13 -7.87 -12.09
C GLN A 506 -7.66 -9.24 -12.64
N LEU A 507 -8.19 -10.35 -12.13
CA LEU A 507 -7.81 -11.71 -12.53
C LEU A 507 -8.07 -12.03 -14.01
N GLU A 508 -8.85 -11.21 -14.71
CA GLU A 508 -9.06 -11.30 -16.15
C GLU A 508 -7.88 -10.76 -16.98
N VAL A 509 -7.01 -9.92 -16.40
CA VAL A 509 -5.91 -9.27 -17.11
C VAL A 509 -4.88 -10.27 -17.66
N PRO A 510 -4.44 -11.31 -16.92
CA PRO A 510 -3.56 -12.36 -17.46
C PRO A 510 -4.13 -13.08 -18.69
N PHE A 511 -5.47 -13.18 -18.79
CA PHE A 511 -6.17 -13.74 -19.94
C PHE A 511 -6.20 -12.79 -21.15
N GLY A 512 -5.88 -11.50 -20.95
CA GLY A 512 -5.94 -10.48 -21.99
C GLY A 512 -7.36 -9.99 -22.28
N HIS A 513 -8.22 -9.98 -21.26
CA HIS A 513 -9.62 -9.55 -21.38
C HIS A 513 -9.92 -8.36 -20.48
N THR A 514 -11.08 -7.73 -20.69
CA THR A 514 -11.62 -6.71 -19.77
C THR A 514 -12.73 -7.28 -18.92
N VAL A 515 -13.04 -6.60 -17.81
CA VAL A 515 -14.14 -6.94 -16.90
C VAL A 515 -15.47 -7.17 -17.64
N GLU A 516 -15.78 -6.36 -18.67
CA GLU A 516 -17.03 -6.49 -19.45
C GLU A 516 -17.03 -7.68 -20.43
N GLN A 517 -15.85 -8.22 -20.74
CA GLN A 517 -15.71 -9.35 -21.65
C GLN A 517 -15.90 -10.68 -20.92
N VAL A 518 -15.49 -10.78 -19.65
CA VAL A 518 -15.64 -12.00 -18.86
C VAL A 518 -17.01 -12.10 -18.19
N SER A 519 -17.40 -13.30 -17.77
CA SER A 519 -18.66 -13.51 -17.07
C SER A 519 -18.49 -13.29 -15.57
N MET A 520 -19.31 -12.40 -15.00
CA MET A 520 -19.43 -12.26 -13.55
C MET A 520 -20.54 -13.18 -13.04
N VAL A 521 -20.23 -14.06 -12.09
CA VAL A 521 -21.15 -15.06 -11.53
C VAL A 521 -21.41 -14.81 -10.05
N SER A 522 -22.61 -15.19 -9.60
CA SER A 522 -23.01 -15.02 -8.20
C SER A 522 -22.39 -16.09 -7.32
N ARG A 523 -21.94 -15.65 -6.15
CA ARG A 523 -21.43 -16.50 -5.08
C ARG A 523 -22.45 -16.81 -3.98
N LEU A 524 -23.73 -16.49 -4.17
CA LEU A 524 -24.79 -16.76 -3.18
C LEU A 524 -24.90 -18.23 -2.76
N ALA A 525 -24.48 -19.15 -3.61
CA ALA A 525 -24.51 -20.58 -3.35
C ALA A 525 -23.31 -21.09 -2.52
N LEU A 526 -22.35 -20.21 -2.23
CA LEU A 526 -21.15 -20.52 -1.45
C LEU A 526 -21.36 -20.17 0.02
N LEU A 527 -20.53 -20.78 0.86
CA LEU A 527 -20.35 -20.39 2.24
C LEU A 527 -19.64 -19.03 2.31
N THR A 528 -19.97 -18.25 3.33
CA THR A 528 -19.31 -16.97 3.62
C THR A 528 -19.19 -16.83 5.13
N PRO A 529 -17.97 -16.57 5.66
CA PRO A 529 -17.80 -16.22 7.07
C PRO A 529 -18.64 -15.01 7.50
N GLU A 530 -18.83 -14.85 8.81
CA GLU A 530 -19.67 -13.77 9.34
C GLU A 530 -19.06 -12.38 9.06
N ALA A 531 -19.91 -11.48 8.57
CA ALA A 531 -19.58 -10.07 8.35
C ALA A 531 -19.87 -9.23 9.61
N PRO A 532 -19.26 -8.04 9.75
CA PRO A 532 -19.59 -7.11 10.83
C PRO A 532 -21.08 -6.80 10.89
N ALA A 533 -21.59 -6.53 12.09
CA ALA A 533 -23.01 -6.28 12.30
C ALA A 533 -23.51 -5.10 11.45
N GLY A 534 -24.41 -5.39 10.51
CA GLY A 534 -25.00 -4.40 9.60
C GLY A 534 -24.32 -4.31 8.23
N GLU A 535 -23.19 -5.00 8.04
CA GLU A 535 -22.57 -5.20 6.73
C GLU A 535 -23.16 -6.44 6.04
N LEU A 536 -23.08 -6.44 4.71
CA LEU A 536 -23.52 -7.55 3.88
C LEU A 536 -22.38 -7.95 2.95
N THR A 537 -22.34 -9.23 2.64
CA THR A 537 -21.54 -9.75 1.52
C THR A 537 -22.33 -9.58 0.24
N ASP A 538 -21.67 -9.05 -0.77
CA ASP A 538 -22.30 -8.56 -1.99
C ASP A 538 -23.03 -9.65 -2.77
N GLY A 539 -22.67 -10.92 -2.53
CA GLY A 539 -23.46 -12.15 -2.67
C GLY A 539 -24.05 -12.43 -4.06
N PHE A 540 -24.97 -11.58 -4.50
CA PHE A 540 -25.59 -11.59 -5.83
C PHE A 540 -25.09 -10.44 -6.71
N GLN A 541 -24.00 -10.73 -7.43
CA GLN A 541 -23.54 -9.92 -8.55
C GLN A 541 -23.40 -10.82 -9.77
N THR A 542 -24.01 -10.42 -10.89
CA THR A 542 -23.93 -11.18 -12.14
C THR A 542 -23.89 -10.25 -13.34
N SER A 543 -23.07 -10.58 -14.33
CA SER A 543 -23.05 -9.95 -15.64
C SER A 543 -22.67 -10.98 -16.70
N PRO A 544 -23.39 -11.06 -17.83
CA PRO A 544 -22.99 -11.94 -18.92
C PRO A 544 -21.73 -11.40 -19.62
N GLY A 545 -20.74 -12.25 -19.86
CA GLY A 545 -19.57 -11.90 -20.66
C GLY A 545 -19.84 -11.91 -22.17
N SER A 546 -18.81 -11.53 -22.93
CA SER A 546 -18.82 -11.44 -24.39
C SER A 546 -18.63 -12.82 -25.04
N VAL A 547 -19.46 -13.13 -26.04
CA VAL A 547 -19.46 -14.42 -26.75
C VAL A 547 -18.58 -14.45 -28.01
N ALA A 548 -17.88 -13.37 -28.31
CA ALA A 548 -16.97 -13.29 -29.45
C ALA A 548 -15.55 -13.68 -29.00
N PRO A 549 -14.90 -14.68 -29.63
CA PRO A 549 -13.46 -14.87 -29.46
C PRO A 549 -12.70 -13.68 -30.07
N HIS A 550 -11.50 -13.39 -29.56
CA HIS A 550 -10.60 -12.35 -30.09
C HIS A 550 -9.88 -12.81 -31.35
#